data_AF-A0A8H6V503-F1
#
_entry.id   AF-A0A8H6V503-F1
#
_cell.length_a   1.000
_cell.length_b   1.000
_cell.length_c   1.000
_cell.angle_alpha   90.00
_cell.angle_beta   90.00
_cell.angle_gamma   90.00
#
_symmetry.space_group_name_H-M   'P 1'
#
loop_
_entity.id
_entity.type
_entity.pdbx_description
1 polymer ?
#
loop_
_entity_poly.entity_id
_entity_poly.type
_entity_poly.pdbx_seq_one_letter_code
_entity_poly.pdbx_strand_id
1 'polypeptide(L)'
;MFNSPSMQSAYRARYPQVRDVRIDFIRVDQARQWMVEFSSIPPCQEYLEKYLRQLCLRAFRKDVFAQIKPFLREESMVTALAGDTPLCWPSVNQALQKQYRPPYIAGGNRMAVKSIDVLFTWLWEWRDGHLERKGWKEKPYRMLYQQSFEIITLIRGKDAARAWKKKLQTSFIRSHWLLPYPQNHSFMRKSKEAGQVMWWSSVHRGLDRYYQRLSRYGPLPRPLPASNIKHHPEDHWEQSRPFLDFMDYTVQPEQRLVHLSEADLYQQLQSLQVIYNNQAQPRGNREADPSPLIYDIPEIIRYHTDRGPQGPMEGWNMTTCTIQIRKALDEYGIRQHYQQNLRCLRQRPSRPDYCSDSQPEPETGHDGEDDMTSDEESLEQKQLQQVKYIQQIETQMYKCICQDRELWQQSGLHDSTIKLYAPKLRRLPHHEYSILPLLTLKKEPKQRPVAFYKPHR
;
A
#
# COMPACT_ATOMS: atom_id res chain seq x y z
N MET A 1 18.90 12.65 -42.12
CA MET A 1 19.35 11.27 -42.41
C MET A 1 20.71 11.06 -41.73
N PHE A 2 20.88 9.98 -40.97
CA PHE A 2 22.15 9.66 -40.31
C PHE A 2 23.08 8.96 -41.31
N ASN A 3 24.16 9.62 -41.74
CA ASN A 3 25.01 9.20 -42.87
C ASN A 3 26.25 8.36 -42.49
N SER A 4 26.34 7.79 -41.28
CA SER A 4 27.43 6.86 -40.94
C SER A 4 26.91 5.46 -40.61
N PRO A 5 27.51 4.37 -41.16
CA PRO A 5 27.13 2.99 -40.85
C PRO A 5 27.19 2.66 -39.35
N SER A 6 28.11 3.30 -38.62
CA SER A 6 28.22 3.22 -37.16
C SER A 6 27.04 3.86 -36.42
N MET A 7 26.57 5.04 -36.84
CA MET A 7 25.36 5.64 -36.26
C MET A 7 24.09 4.86 -36.64
N GLN A 8 24.03 4.29 -37.84
CA GLN A 8 22.90 3.47 -38.26
C GLN A 8 22.84 2.14 -37.51
N SER A 9 23.98 1.49 -37.25
CA SER A 9 24.02 0.26 -36.45
C SER A 9 23.70 0.53 -34.98
N ALA A 10 24.21 1.63 -34.41
CA ALA A 10 23.85 2.08 -33.06
C ALA A 10 22.37 2.45 -32.95
N TYR A 11 21.81 3.11 -33.97
CA TYR A 11 20.38 3.43 -34.03
C TYR A 11 19.52 2.16 -34.13
N ARG A 12 19.86 1.23 -35.04
CA ARG A 12 19.16 -0.06 -35.18
C ARG A 12 19.21 -0.88 -33.89
N ALA A 13 20.35 -0.91 -33.20
CA ALA A 13 20.50 -1.59 -31.91
C ALA A 13 19.65 -0.96 -30.78
N ARG A 14 19.42 0.35 -30.84
CA ARG A 14 18.60 1.11 -29.85
C ARG A 14 17.14 1.28 -30.26
N TYR A 15 16.78 0.96 -31.50
CA TYR A 15 15.45 1.19 -32.06
C TYR A 15 14.31 0.54 -31.26
N PRO A 16 14.43 -0.70 -30.75
CA PRO A 16 13.38 -1.28 -29.91
C PRO A 16 13.11 -0.44 -28.65
N GLN A 17 14.16 0.04 -27.98
CA GLN A 17 14.03 0.88 -26.79
C GLN A 17 13.39 2.24 -27.12
N VAL A 18 13.79 2.86 -28.23
CA VAL A 18 13.20 4.13 -28.70
C VAL A 18 11.71 3.94 -29.05
N ARG A 19 11.36 2.84 -29.69
CA ARG A 19 9.97 2.49 -30.02
C ARG A 19 9.13 2.29 -28.77
N ASP A 20 9.62 1.54 -27.80
CA ASP A 20 8.87 1.25 -26.57
C ASP A 20 8.64 2.51 -25.74
N VAL A 21 9.64 3.39 -25.63
CA VAL A 21 9.48 4.71 -25.01
C VAL A 21 8.44 5.54 -25.77
N ARG A 22 8.50 5.59 -27.10
CA ARG A 22 7.52 6.31 -27.92
C ARG A 22 6.09 5.81 -27.70
N ILE A 23 5.89 4.50 -27.56
CA ILE A 23 4.56 3.92 -27.28
C ILE A 23 4.01 4.42 -25.94
N ASP A 24 4.84 4.48 -24.90
CA ASP A 24 4.40 4.99 -23.59
C ASP A 24 3.99 6.47 -23.67
N PHE A 25 4.69 7.29 -24.46
CA PHE A 25 4.30 8.69 -24.70
C PHE A 25 3.01 8.84 -25.50
N ILE A 26 2.78 8.00 -26.51
CA ILE A 26 1.51 7.97 -27.26
C ILE A 26 0.35 7.64 -26.32
N ARG A 27 0.53 6.69 -25.41
CA ARG A 27 -0.48 6.33 -24.41
C ARG A 27 -0.80 7.47 -23.45
N VAL A 28 0.19 8.27 -23.05
CA VAL A 28 -0.02 9.46 -22.21
C VAL A 28 -0.80 10.54 -22.98
N ASP A 29 -0.51 10.77 -24.26
CA ASP A 29 -1.28 11.70 -25.08
C ASP A 29 -2.72 11.22 -25.31
N GLN A 30 -2.92 9.92 -25.54
CA GLN A 30 -4.26 9.34 -25.65
C GLN A 30 -5.07 9.52 -24.35
N ALA A 31 -4.44 9.27 -23.20
CA ALA A 31 -5.07 9.51 -21.91
C ALA A 31 -5.44 10.99 -21.71
N ARG A 32 -4.61 11.92 -22.19
CA ARG A 32 -4.93 13.36 -22.19
C ARG A 32 -6.19 13.65 -23.01
N GLN A 33 -6.31 13.09 -24.22
CA GLN A 33 -7.49 13.29 -25.07
C GLN A 33 -8.76 12.81 -24.37
N TRP A 34 -8.74 11.62 -23.78
CA TRP A 34 -9.87 11.09 -23.01
C TRP A 34 -10.16 11.90 -21.74
N MET A 35 -9.13 12.42 -21.06
CA MET A 35 -9.34 13.28 -19.89
C MET A 35 -10.08 14.58 -20.26
N VAL A 36 -9.83 15.12 -21.46
CA VAL A 36 -10.58 16.28 -21.98
C VAL A 36 -12.02 15.88 -22.32
N GLU A 37 -12.20 14.77 -23.03
CA GLU A 37 -13.50 14.25 -23.45
C GLU A 37 -14.42 13.96 -22.25
N PHE A 38 -13.92 13.25 -21.24
CA PHE A 38 -14.67 12.88 -20.03
C PHE A 38 -14.45 13.87 -18.87
N SER A 39 -14.12 15.13 -19.15
CA SER A 39 -13.77 16.14 -18.13
C SER A 39 -14.87 16.39 -17.10
N SER A 40 -16.15 16.23 -17.48
CA SER A 40 -17.30 16.41 -16.60
C SER A 40 -17.64 15.19 -15.73
N ILE A 41 -16.94 14.05 -15.89
CA ILE A 41 -17.29 12.77 -15.24
C ILE A 41 -16.17 12.36 -14.28
N PRO A 42 -16.30 12.66 -12.96
CA PRO A 42 -15.24 12.39 -11.98
C PRO A 42 -14.74 10.94 -11.94
N PRO A 43 -15.59 9.89 -12.03
CA PRO A 43 -15.12 8.51 -12.06
C PRO A 43 -14.17 8.21 -13.23
N CYS A 44 -14.43 8.76 -14.43
CA CYS A 44 -13.55 8.61 -15.58
C CYS A 44 -12.19 9.30 -15.35
N GLN A 45 -12.20 10.48 -14.73
CA GLN A 45 -10.97 11.19 -14.37
C GLN A 45 -10.12 10.40 -13.38
N GLU A 46 -10.74 9.81 -12.35
CA GLU A 46 -10.03 8.98 -11.37
C GLU A 46 -9.45 7.71 -12.00
N TYR A 47 -10.17 7.11 -12.95
CA TYR A 47 -9.71 5.95 -13.70
C TYR A 47 -8.51 6.28 -14.59
N LEU A 48 -8.54 7.42 -15.30
CA LEU A 48 -7.44 7.89 -16.14
C LEU A 48 -6.22 8.29 -15.31
N GLU A 49 -6.42 8.92 -14.15
CA GLU A 49 -5.35 9.19 -13.18
C GLU A 49 -4.66 7.90 -12.70
N LYS A 50 -5.44 6.85 -12.42
CA LYS A 50 -4.92 5.52 -12.08
C LYS A 50 -4.12 4.94 -13.25
N TYR A 51 -4.62 5.08 -14.49
CA TYR A 51 -3.90 4.63 -15.68
C TYR A 51 -2.54 5.33 -15.86
N LEU A 52 -2.51 6.67 -15.76
CA LEU A 52 -1.27 7.45 -15.83
C LEU A 52 -0.28 7.06 -14.72
N ARG A 53 -0.77 6.79 -13.51
CA ARG A 53 0.06 6.29 -12.40
C ARG A 53 0.71 4.95 -12.73
N GLN A 54 -0.06 3.98 -13.23
CA GLN A 54 0.47 2.67 -13.59
C GLN A 54 1.48 2.75 -14.75
N LEU A 55 1.24 3.61 -15.74
CA LEU A 55 2.20 3.88 -16.81
C LEU A 55 3.54 4.39 -16.25
N CYS A 56 3.50 5.39 -15.35
CA CYS A 56 4.70 5.95 -14.74
C CYS A 56 5.48 4.89 -13.94
N LEU A 57 4.79 4.10 -13.10
CA LEU A 57 5.44 3.06 -12.30
C LEU A 57 6.04 1.94 -13.17
N ARG A 58 5.36 1.55 -14.26
CA ARG A 58 5.90 0.58 -15.21
C ARG A 58 7.13 1.12 -15.93
N ALA A 59 7.07 2.35 -16.42
CA ALA A 59 8.22 3.00 -17.07
C ALA A 59 9.42 3.10 -16.12
N PHE A 60 9.19 3.39 -14.82
CA PHE A 60 10.26 3.38 -13.82
C PHE A 60 10.95 2.01 -13.73
N ARG A 61 10.17 0.92 -13.67
CA ARG A 61 10.74 -0.44 -13.67
C ARG A 61 11.53 -0.73 -14.94
N LYS A 62 11.01 -0.36 -16.13
CA LYS A 62 11.74 -0.48 -17.40
C LYS A 62 13.11 0.21 -17.33
N ASP A 63 13.15 1.44 -16.84
CA ASP A 63 14.39 2.23 -16.76
C ASP A 63 15.38 1.69 -15.71
N VAL A 64 14.90 1.10 -14.61
CA VAL A 64 15.73 0.35 -13.65
C VAL A 64 16.34 -0.89 -14.29
N PHE A 65 15.53 -1.74 -14.92
CA PHE A 65 16.02 -2.97 -15.55
C PHE A 65 16.91 -2.71 -16.76
N ALA A 66 16.65 -1.64 -17.53
CA ALA A 66 17.54 -1.19 -18.60
C ALA A 66 18.94 -0.82 -18.08
N GLN A 67 19.03 -0.19 -16.90
CA GLN A 67 20.31 0.19 -16.28
C GLN A 67 21.15 -1.02 -15.88
N ILE A 68 20.49 -2.11 -15.48
CA ILE A 68 21.14 -3.35 -15.01
C ILE A 68 21.11 -4.47 -16.03
N LYS A 69 20.72 -4.19 -17.29
CA LYS A 69 20.62 -5.17 -18.37
C LYS A 69 21.83 -6.11 -18.49
N PRO A 70 23.09 -5.65 -18.36
CA PRO A 70 24.28 -6.53 -18.41
C PRO A 70 24.36 -7.55 -17.27
N PHE A 71 23.64 -7.32 -16.17
CA PHE A 71 23.64 -8.17 -14.98
C PHE A 71 22.46 -9.15 -14.94
N LEU A 72 21.53 -9.05 -15.90
CA LEU A 72 20.32 -9.88 -15.96
C LEU A 72 20.60 -11.25 -16.59
N ARG A 73 19.86 -12.26 -16.14
CA ARG A 73 19.76 -13.54 -16.85
C ARG A 73 18.96 -13.35 -18.15
N GLU A 74 19.32 -14.11 -19.17
CA GLU A 74 18.63 -14.09 -20.46
C GLU A 74 17.13 -14.39 -20.33
N GLU A 75 16.78 -15.43 -19.55
CA GLU A 75 15.40 -15.84 -19.25
C GLU A 75 14.54 -14.73 -18.64
N SER A 76 15.15 -13.85 -17.83
CA SER A 76 14.44 -12.78 -17.13
C SER A 76 14.45 -11.46 -17.90
N MET A 77 15.20 -11.37 -18.99
CA MET A 77 15.47 -10.11 -19.68
C MET A 77 14.20 -9.53 -20.32
N VAL A 78 13.37 -10.36 -20.94
CA VAL A 78 12.15 -9.91 -21.64
C VAL A 78 11.16 -9.30 -20.65
N THR A 79 10.84 -10.02 -19.56
CA THR A 79 9.87 -9.57 -18.54
C THR A 79 10.40 -8.39 -17.73
N ALA A 80 11.70 -8.36 -17.43
CA ALA A 80 12.35 -7.26 -16.73
C ALA A 80 12.34 -5.96 -17.56
N LEU A 81 12.74 -6.04 -18.84
CA LEU A 81 12.78 -4.88 -19.74
C LEU A 81 11.39 -4.39 -20.15
N ALA A 82 10.36 -5.24 -20.09
CA ALA A 82 8.96 -4.84 -20.25
C ALA A 82 8.42 -4.08 -19.02
N GLY A 83 9.13 -4.09 -17.89
CA GLY A 83 8.70 -3.47 -16.64
C GLY A 83 7.69 -4.32 -15.86
N ASP A 84 7.61 -5.61 -16.17
CA ASP A 84 6.64 -6.52 -15.56
C ASP A 84 7.22 -7.20 -14.30
N THR A 85 8.55 -7.28 -14.20
CA THR A 85 9.24 -7.80 -13.00
C THR A 85 9.09 -6.82 -11.81
N PRO A 86 8.60 -7.27 -10.65
CA PRO A 86 8.51 -6.45 -9.45
C PRO A 86 9.88 -6.00 -8.93
N LEU A 87 9.94 -4.83 -8.30
CA LEU A 87 11.13 -4.35 -7.57
C LEU A 87 11.07 -4.78 -6.11
N CYS A 88 10.98 -6.09 -5.90
CA CYS A 88 11.09 -6.75 -4.59
C CYS A 88 12.39 -7.57 -4.55
N TRP A 89 12.89 -7.87 -3.35
CA TRP A 89 14.13 -8.61 -3.21
C TRP A 89 14.12 -9.97 -3.94
N PRO A 90 13.11 -10.86 -3.76
CA PRO A 90 13.12 -12.15 -4.44
C PRO A 90 13.12 -12.02 -5.96
N SER A 91 12.33 -11.09 -6.50
CA SER A 91 12.23 -10.86 -7.95
C SER A 91 13.52 -10.34 -8.56
N VAL A 92 14.15 -9.35 -7.94
CA VAL A 92 15.43 -8.79 -8.45
C VAL A 92 16.55 -9.80 -8.28
N ASN A 93 16.66 -10.45 -7.11
CA ASN A 93 17.64 -11.50 -6.88
C ASN A 93 17.51 -12.63 -7.91
N GLN A 94 16.27 -13.05 -8.21
CA GLN A 94 16.01 -14.04 -9.25
C GLN A 94 16.31 -13.50 -10.66
N ALA A 95 16.09 -12.23 -10.96
CA ALA A 95 16.38 -11.68 -12.28
C ALA A 95 17.89 -11.60 -12.61
N LEU A 96 18.75 -11.43 -11.60
CA LEU A 96 20.21 -11.28 -11.75
C LEU A 96 20.92 -12.61 -12.09
N GLN A 97 22.05 -12.53 -12.80
CA GLN A 97 22.97 -13.66 -13.01
C GLN A 97 23.62 -14.10 -11.69
N LYS A 98 24.05 -15.37 -11.60
CA LYS A 98 24.58 -15.98 -10.37
C LYS A 98 25.70 -15.14 -9.71
N GLN A 99 26.62 -14.58 -10.51
CA GLN A 99 27.74 -13.77 -10.01
C GLN A 99 27.36 -12.41 -9.42
N TYR A 100 26.15 -11.92 -9.70
CA TYR A 100 25.63 -10.64 -9.17
C TYR A 100 24.58 -10.87 -8.07
N ARG A 101 24.46 -12.10 -7.56
CA ARG A 101 23.61 -12.43 -6.43
C ARG A 101 24.46 -12.57 -5.16
N PRO A 102 23.95 -12.12 -3.99
CA PRO A 102 22.73 -11.32 -3.83
C PRO A 102 22.91 -9.87 -4.31
N PRO A 103 21.82 -9.10 -4.57
CA PRO A 103 21.92 -7.67 -4.87
C PRO A 103 22.69 -6.92 -3.78
N TYR A 104 23.63 -6.06 -4.18
CA TYR A 104 24.42 -5.28 -3.23
C TYR A 104 23.60 -4.14 -2.62
N ILE A 105 23.30 -4.23 -1.32
CA ILE A 105 22.53 -3.21 -0.60
C ILE A 105 23.45 -2.06 -0.16
N ALA A 106 23.00 -0.84 -0.44
CA ALA A 106 23.63 0.37 0.05
C ALA A 106 23.49 0.43 1.58
N GLY A 107 24.61 0.62 2.28
CA GLY A 107 24.67 0.71 3.72
C GLY A 107 25.75 1.67 4.21
N GLY A 108 25.70 1.99 5.51
CA GLY A 108 26.72 2.77 6.22
C GLY A 108 26.25 4.15 6.70
N ASN A 109 26.96 4.70 7.68
CA ASN A 109 26.55 5.92 8.40
C ASN A 109 26.54 7.19 7.53
N ARG A 110 27.29 7.19 6.41
CA ARG A 110 27.48 8.35 5.51
C ARG A 110 26.60 8.33 4.26
N MET A 111 25.44 7.69 4.32
CA MET A 111 24.50 7.71 3.19
C MET A 111 23.85 9.09 3.03
N ALA A 112 23.70 9.51 1.76
CA ALA A 112 23.09 10.80 1.39
C ALA A 112 21.56 10.76 1.51
N VAL A 113 20.97 9.60 1.22
CA VAL A 113 19.54 9.35 1.40
C VAL A 113 19.32 8.79 2.81
N LYS A 114 18.39 9.41 3.57
CA LYS A 114 18.08 9.04 4.96
C LYS A 114 16.70 8.42 5.14
N SER A 115 15.78 8.63 4.20
CA SER A 115 14.43 8.08 4.23
C SER A 115 13.95 7.75 2.82
N ILE A 116 12.88 6.95 2.74
CA ILE A 116 12.23 6.63 1.48
C ILE A 116 11.64 7.88 0.80
N ASP A 117 11.18 8.87 1.56
CA ASP A 117 10.67 10.12 0.99
C ASP A 117 11.78 10.92 0.31
N VAL A 118 12.95 11.00 0.94
CA VAL A 118 14.12 11.61 0.32
C VAL A 118 14.51 10.85 -0.95
N LEU A 119 14.47 9.51 -0.92
CA LEU A 119 14.74 8.70 -2.10
C LEU A 119 13.72 8.98 -3.22
N PHE A 120 12.44 9.10 -2.88
CA PHE A 120 11.38 9.43 -3.82
C PHE A 120 11.65 10.78 -4.47
N THR A 121 11.99 11.81 -3.70
CA THR A 121 12.38 13.13 -4.22
C THR A 121 13.57 13.04 -5.18
N TRP A 122 14.59 12.26 -4.84
CA TRP A 122 15.72 12.02 -5.74
C TRP A 122 15.28 11.40 -7.07
N LEU A 123 14.50 10.33 -7.02
CA LEU A 123 14.12 9.57 -8.20
C LEU A 123 13.09 10.29 -9.07
N TRP A 124 12.07 10.92 -8.49
CA TRP A 124 10.89 11.39 -9.23
C TRP A 124 10.87 12.91 -9.46
N GLU A 125 11.19 13.69 -8.44
CA GLU A 125 10.98 15.14 -8.49
C GLU A 125 11.90 15.83 -9.50
N TRP A 126 11.42 16.94 -10.08
CA TRP A 126 12.11 17.66 -11.16
C TRP A 126 12.27 19.17 -10.92
N ARG A 127 11.56 19.73 -9.93
CA ARG A 127 11.62 21.16 -9.59
C ARG A 127 12.51 21.50 -8.39
N ASP A 128 13.17 20.51 -7.80
CA ASP A 128 14.06 20.74 -6.66
C ASP A 128 15.41 21.25 -7.18
N GLY A 129 15.63 22.56 -7.08
CA GLY A 129 16.90 23.21 -7.45
C GLY A 129 18.12 22.72 -6.66
N HIS A 130 17.94 21.82 -5.68
CA HIS A 130 19.00 21.30 -4.82
C HIS A 130 19.62 19.98 -5.29
N LEU A 131 18.97 19.23 -6.20
CA LEU A 131 19.41 17.90 -6.63
C LEU A 131 19.82 17.91 -8.11
N GLU A 132 21.13 18.02 -8.36
CA GLU A 132 21.69 17.87 -9.70
C GLU A 132 21.62 16.40 -10.16
N ARG A 133 20.89 16.12 -11.25
CA ARG A 133 20.69 14.77 -11.81
C ARG A 133 21.40 14.64 -13.16
N LYS A 134 22.69 14.95 -13.18
CA LYS A 134 23.53 14.99 -14.37
C LYS A 134 23.53 13.62 -15.06
N GLY A 135 23.12 13.61 -16.33
CA GLY A 135 23.10 12.40 -17.16
C GLY A 135 21.89 11.48 -17.00
N TRP A 136 20.92 11.79 -16.12
CA TRP A 136 19.72 10.96 -15.96
C TRP A 136 18.43 11.72 -15.62
N LYS A 137 18.46 13.06 -15.66
CA LYS A 137 17.28 13.92 -15.51
C LYS A 137 16.17 13.59 -16.52
N GLU A 138 16.56 13.35 -17.77
CA GLU A 138 15.66 13.10 -18.91
C GLU A 138 15.37 11.59 -19.12
N LYS A 139 15.38 10.80 -18.04
CA LYS A 139 14.95 9.40 -18.15
C LYS A 139 13.47 9.31 -18.53
N PRO A 140 13.07 8.39 -19.42
CA PRO A 140 11.69 8.25 -19.89
C PRO A 140 10.63 8.29 -18.78
N TYR A 141 10.81 7.55 -17.68
CA TYR A 141 9.81 7.54 -16.59
C TYR A 141 9.61 8.93 -15.96
N ARG A 142 10.67 9.75 -15.88
CA ARG A 142 10.61 11.10 -15.31
C ARG A 142 9.88 12.06 -16.23
N MET A 143 10.12 11.94 -17.53
CA MET A 143 9.41 12.73 -18.54
C MET A 143 7.92 12.38 -18.56
N LEU A 144 7.58 11.09 -18.49
CA LEU A 144 6.17 10.64 -18.40
C LEU A 144 5.49 11.13 -17.12
N TYR A 145 6.20 11.08 -15.99
CA TYR A 145 5.71 11.62 -14.73
C TYR A 145 5.45 13.12 -14.79
N GLN A 146 6.40 13.90 -15.33
CA GLN A 146 6.25 15.34 -15.51
C GLN A 146 5.08 15.67 -16.44
N GLN A 147 5.01 15.01 -17.60
CA GLN A 147 3.94 15.25 -18.58
C GLN A 147 2.57 14.89 -18.02
N SER A 148 2.46 13.76 -17.31
CA SER A 148 1.22 13.36 -16.63
C SER A 148 0.78 14.40 -15.59
N PHE A 149 1.72 14.90 -14.78
CA PHE A 149 1.44 15.96 -13.81
C PHE A 149 0.95 17.24 -14.49
N GLU A 150 1.57 17.64 -15.60
CA GLU A 150 1.21 18.83 -16.37
C GLU A 150 -0.17 18.68 -17.04
N ILE A 151 -0.49 17.51 -17.59
CA ILE A 151 -1.82 17.18 -18.14
C ILE A 151 -2.90 17.32 -17.06
N ILE A 152 -2.71 16.69 -15.91
CA ILE A 152 -3.68 16.76 -14.80
C ILE A 152 -3.80 18.20 -14.28
N THR A 153 -2.68 18.93 -14.20
CA THR A 153 -2.69 20.35 -13.80
C THR A 153 -3.52 21.19 -14.76
N LEU A 154 -3.38 20.96 -16.07
CA LEU A 154 -4.09 21.71 -17.11
C LEU A 154 -5.60 21.43 -17.09
N ILE A 155 -6.01 20.18 -16.92
CA ILE A 155 -7.41 19.75 -17.04
C ILE A 155 -8.17 19.87 -15.71
N ARG A 156 -7.55 19.48 -14.59
CA ARG A 156 -8.20 19.38 -13.27
C ARG A 156 -7.66 20.38 -12.24
N GLY A 157 -6.63 21.13 -12.59
CA GLY A 157 -6.00 22.09 -11.69
C GLY A 157 -4.88 21.52 -10.81
N LYS A 158 -4.18 22.42 -10.13
CA LYS A 158 -2.96 22.10 -9.35
C LYS A 158 -3.21 21.17 -8.17
N ASP A 159 -4.35 21.28 -7.50
CA ASP A 159 -4.62 20.47 -6.30
C ASP A 159 -4.92 19.01 -6.65
N ALA A 160 -5.62 18.76 -7.77
CA ALA A 160 -5.78 17.42 -8.31
C ALA A 160 -4.43 16.80 -8.70
N ALA A 161 -3.55 17.57 -9.35
CA ALA A 161 -2.21 17.10 -9.70
C ALA A 161 -1.35 16.76 -8.47
N ARG A 162 -1.44 17.56 -7.40
CA ARG A 162 -0.78 17.26 -6.11
C ARG A 162 -1.34 15.99 -5.45
N ALA A 163 -2.66 15.82 -5.47
CA ALA A 163 -3.30 14.61 -4.96
C ALA A 163 -2.88 13.37 -5.76
N TRP A 164 -2.84 13.45 -7.09
CA TRP A 164 -2.34 12.40 -7.96
C TRP A 164 -0.89 12.03 -7.66
N LYS A 165 0.00 13.04 -7.53
CA LYS A 165 1.40 12.84 -7.14
C LYS A 165 1.51 12.10 -5.81
N LYS A 166 0.71 12.49 -4.80
CA LYS A 166 0.68 11.80 -3.50
C LYS A 166 0.24 10.35 -3.68
N LYS A 167 -0.81 10.07 -4.47
CA LYS A 167 -1.25 8.70 -4.78
C LYS A 167 -0.14 7.89 -5.48
N LEU A 168 0.62 8.49 -6.40
CA LEU A 168 1.76 7.85 -7.05
C LEU A 168 2.88 7.52 -6.05
N GLN A 169 3.23 8.46 -5.17
CA GLN A 169 4.21 8.23 -4.10
C GLN A 169 3.75 7.09 -3.17
N THR A 170 2.50 7.12 -2.72
CA THR A 170 1.91 6.07 -1.87
C THR A 170 1.99 4.70 -2.56
N SER A 171 1.57 4.59 -3.82
CA SER A 171 1.70 3.35 -4.61
C SER A 171 3.15 2.91 -4.75
N PHE A 172 4.06 3.84 -5.01
CA PHE A 172 5.49 3.56 -5.19
C PHE A 172 6.09 2.93 -3.94
N ILE A 173 5.92 3.58 -2.78
CA ILE A 173 6.45 3.13 -1.48
C ILE A 173 5.88 1.76 -1.10
N ARG A 174 4.58 1.56 -1.31
CA ARG A 174 3.89 0.31 -0.94
C ARG A 174 4.27 -0.88 -1.81
N SER A 175 4.83 -0.69 -3.01
CA SER A 175 5.07 -1.80 -3.96
C SER A 175 6.53 -1.99 -4.40
N HIS A 176 7.41 -1.01 -4.23
CA HIS A 176 8.81 -1.09 -4.66
C HIS A 176 9.74 -1.05 -3.46
N TRP A 177 10.13 -2.25 -2.99
CA TRP A 177 10.92 -2.40 -1.77
C TRP A 177 12.42 -2.50 -2.03
N LEU A 178 12.84 -2.77 -3.26
CA LEU A 178 14.24 -2.76 -3.67
C LEU A 178 14.45 -1.73 -4.79
N LEU A 179 15.03 -0.60 -4.45
CA LEU A 179 15.10 0.59 -5.30
C LEU A 179 16.53 0.89 -5.77
N PRO A 180 16.71 1.52 -6.93
CA PRO A 180 18.01 2.05 -7.33
C PRO A 180 18.51 3.06 -6.29
N TYR A 181 19.77 2.96 -5.87
CA TYR A 181 20.40 3.97 -5.02
C TYR A 181 21.09 5.04 -5.88
N PRO A 182 20.56 6.27 -5.97
CA PRO A 182 21.03 7.26 -6.94
C PRO A 182 22.26 8.05 -6.44
N GLN A 183 22.91 8.74 -7.39
CA GLN A 183 23.95 9.74 -7.15
C GLN A 183 23.79 10.90 -8.16
N ASN A 184 24.37 12.07 -7.86
CA ASN A 184 24.22 13.26 -8.70
C ASN A 184 24.53 13.02 -10.20
N HIS A 185 25.50 12.16 -10.50
CA HIS A 185 25.95 11.87 -11.87
C HIS A 185 25.56 10.47 -12.38
N SER A 186 24.78 9.69 -11.60
CA SER A 186 24.36 8.36 -12.01
C SER A 186 23.03 7.97 -11.39
N PHE A 187 22.14 7.39 -12.21
CA PHE A 187 20.87 6.86 -11.74
C PHE A 187 21.03 5.71 -10.74
N MET A 188 22.08 4.90 -10.88
CA MET A 188 22.46 3.87 -9.92
C MET A 188 23.95 4.01 -9.59
N ARG A 189 24.26 4.22 -8.32
CA ARG A 189 25.64 4.28 -7.85
C ARG A 189 26.26 2.88 -7.91
N LYS A 190 27.52 2.80 -8.33
CA LYS A 190 28.30 1.56 -8.27
C LYS A 190 29.12 1.50 -6.98
N SER A 191 29.24 0.31 -6.41
CA SER A 191 30.17 0.04 -5.32
C SER A 191 31.60 0.16 -5.83
N LYS A 192 32.47 0.81 -5.05
CA LYS A 192 33.90 0.97 -5.39
C LYS A 192 34.65 -0.36 -5.32
N GLU A 193 34.22 -1.24 -4.42
CA GLU A 193 34.90 -2.51 -4.10
C GLU A 193 34.39 -3.63 -5.02
N ALA A 194 33.08 -3.74 -5.19
CA ALA A 194 32.47 -4.84 -5.94
C ALA A 194 32.21 -4.53 -7.42
N GLY A 195 32.29 -3.26 -7.83
CA GLY A 195 31.88 -2.82 -9.18
C GLY A 195 30.39 -3.00 -9.50
N GLN A 196 29.62 -3.58 -8.57
CA GLN A 196 28.19 -3.85 -8.67
C GLN A 196 27.37 -2.58 -8.43
N VAL A 197 26.15 -2.56 -8.97
CA VAL A 197 25.18 -1.48 -8.70
C VAL A 197 24.61 -1.62 -7.28
N MET A 198 24.41 -0.49 -6.63
CA MET A 198 23.90 -0.44 -5.26
C MET A 198 22.39 -0.23 -5.24
N TRP A 199 21.74 -0.96 -4.33
CA TRP A 199 20.31 -0.95 -4.12
C TRP A 199 19.96 -0.35 -2.76
N TRP A 200 18.87 0.41 -2.71
CA TRP A 200 18.21 0.77 -1.47
C TRP A 200 17.17 -0.29 -1.13
N SER A 201 17.26 -0.87 0.07
CA SER A 201 16.27 -1.82 0.58
C SER A 201 15.36 -1.12 1.58
N SER A 202 14.08 -1.02 1.25
CA SER A 202 13.02 -0.47 2.11
C SER A 202 12.34 -1.62 2.85
N VAL A 203 12.27 -1.52 4.18
CA VAL A 203 11.67 -2.53 5.04
C VAL A 203 10.60 -1.91 5.94
N HIS A 204 9.54 -2.66 6.20
CA HIS A 204 8.50 -2.30 7.15
C HIS A 204 8.24 -3.46 8.11
N ARG A 205 8.72 -3.34 9.35
CA ARG A 205 8.72 -4.44 10.33
C ARG A 205 7.34 -4.99 10.63
N GLY A 206 6.33 -4.13 10.72
CA GLY A 206 4.98 -4.56 11.03
C GLY A 206 4.28 -5.24 9.85
N LEU A 207 4.70 -4.94 8.61
CA LEU A 207 4.18 -5.60 7.40
C LEU A 207 4.87 -6.95 7.23
N ASP A 208 6.19 -7.00 7.42
CA ASP A 208 6.97 -8.24 7.45
C ASP A 208 6.41 -9.23 8.48
N ARG A 209 6.18 -8.77 9.72
CA ARG A 209 5.54 -9.58 10.76
C ARG A 209 4.12 -10.01 10.38
N TYR A 210 3.35 -9.15 9.70
CA TYR A 210 2.02 -9.48 9.22
C TYR A 210 2.06 -10.66 8.25
N TYR A 211 2.92 -10.61 7.24
CA TYR A 211 3.07 -11.70 6.28
C TYR A 211 3.68 -12.97 6.88
N GLN A 212 4.63 -12.85 7.81
CA GLN A 212 5.17 -13.99 8.55
C GLN A 212 4.08 -14.72 9.35
N ARG A 213 3.14 -13.99 9.95
CA ARG A 213 2.00 -14.60 10.65
C ARG A 213 0.99 -15.19 9.67
N LEU A 214 0.69 -14.50 8.58
CA LEU A 214 -0.21 -15.01 7.54
C LEU A 214 0.30 -16.34 6.97
N SER A 215 1.61 -16.47 6.73
CA SER A 215 2.22 -17.72 6.25
C SER A 215 2.15 -18.90 7.23
N ARG A 216 1.79 -18.67 8.50
CA ARG A 216 1.57 -19.77 9.47
C ARG A 216 0.23 -20.48 9.25
N TYR A 217 -0.74 -19.82 8.60
CA TYR A 217 -2.03 -20.41 8.31
C TYR A 217 -2.01 -21.27 7.03
N GLY A 218 -1.12 -20.96 6.09
CA GLY A 218 -0.95 -21.73 4.86
C GLY A 218 0.00 -21.05 3.86
N PRO A 219 0.24 -21.69 2.70
CA PRO A 219 1.10 -21.13 1.66
C PRO A 219 0.50 -19.83 1.11
N LEU A 220 1.32 -18.78 1.09
CA LEU A 220 0.95 -17.51 0.46
C LEU A 220 1.02 -17.63 -1.06
N PRO A 221 0.15 -16.92 -1.82
CA PRO A 221 0.37 -16.68 -3.24
C PRO A 221 1.76 -16.08 -3.45
N ARG A 222 2.52 -16.66 -4.38
CA ARG A 222 3.83 -16.16 -4.80
C ARG A 222 3.81 -15.93 -6.30
N PRO A 223 3.76 -14.68 -6.76
CA PRO A 223 3.73 -13.43 -5.99
C PRO A 223 2.38 -13.13 -5.31
N LEU A 224 2.38 -12.21 -4.34
CA LEU A 224 1.19 -11.65 -3.70
C LEU A 224 0.42 -10.78 -4.69
N PRO A 225 -0.93 -10.76 -4.64
CA PRO A 225 -1.73 -9.98 -5.59
C PRO A 225 -1.53 -8.47 -5.48
N ALA A 226 -1.72 -7.75 -6.58
CA ALA A 226 -1.59 -6.29 -6.62
C ALA A 226 -2.66 -5.57 -5.77
N SER A 227 -3.80 -6.21 -5.49
CA SER A 227 -4.82 -5.68 -4.57
C SER A 227 -4.26 -5.41 -3.18
N ASN A 228 -3.28 -6.20 -2.71
CA ASN A 228 -2.68 -6.05 -1.38
C ASN A 228 -1.99 -4.70 -1.19
N ILE A 229 -1.50 -4.08 -2.28
CA ILE A 229 -0.82 -2.78 -2.23
C ILE A 229 -1.66 -1.73 -1.51
N LYS A 230 -2.98 -1.69 -1.73
CA LYS A 230 -3.86 -0.68 -1.10
C LYS A 230 -3.91 -0.79 0.43
N HIS A 231 -3.55 -1.95 0.97
CA HIS A 231 -3.53 -2.25 2.39
C HIS A 231 -2.14 -2.12 3.02
N HIS A 232 -1.08 -1.91 2.26
CA HIS A 232 0.24 -1.73 2.85
C HIS A 232 0.32 -0.40 3.64
N PRO A 233 1.17 -0.31 4.67
CA PRO A 233 1.37 0.94 5.42
C PRO A 233 1.92 2.06 4.53
N GLU A 234 1.57 3.31 4.83
CA GLU A 234 2.09 4.50 4.12
C GLU A 234 3.36 5.05 4.77
N ASP A 235 3.51 4.83 6.07
CA ASP A 235 4.54 5.42 6.92
C ASP A 235 5.45 4.32 7.52
N HIS A 236 6.41 4.74 8.35
CA HIS A 236 7.34 3.85 9.08
C HIS A 236 8.17 2.89 8.21
N TRP A 237 8.33 3.21 6.93
CA TRP A 237 9.27 2.55 6.04
C TRP A 237 10.70 2.99 6.36
N GLU A 238 11.55 2.04 6.69
CA GLU A 238 12.94 2.28 7.03
C GLU A 238 13.88 1.69 5.99
N GLN A 239 15.11 2.20 5.96
CA GLN A 239 16.19 1.49 5.29
C GLN A 239 16.52 0.20 6.06
N SER A 240 16.88 -0.86 5.34
CA SER A 240 17.38 -2.08 5.95
C SER A 240 18.55 -1.83 6.93
N ARG A 241 18.56 -2.63 8.00
CA ARG A 241 19.51 -2.58 9.13
C ARG A 241 19.95 -4.02 9.45
N PRO A 242 21.00 -4.24 10.27
CA PRO A 242 21.61 -5.58 10.46
C PRO A 242 20.69 -6.73 10.87
N PHE A 243 19.48 -6.46 11.36
CA PHE A 243 18.52 -7.48 11.81
C PHE A 243 17.46 -7.84 10.75
N LEU A 244 17.31 -7.04 9.70
CA LEU A 244 16.40 -7.31 8.57
C LEU A 244 16.94 -6.60 7.33
N ASP A 245 17.62 -7.36 6.48
CA ASP A 245 18.29 -6.83 5.28
C ASP A 245 17.30 -6.50 4.15
N PHE A 246 16.16 -7.20 4.10
CA PHE A 246 15.12 -7.05 3.06
C PHE A 246 13.83 -7.76 3.47
N MET A 247 12.73 -7.46 2.79
CA MET A 247 11.47 -8.21 2.90
C MET A 247 11.43 -9.35 1.88
N ASP A 248 11.22 -10.59 2.34
CA ASP A 248 11.26 -11.82 1.52
C ASP A 248 9.92 -12.13 0.81
N TYR A 249 9.17 -11.09 0.48
CA TYR A 249 7.89 -11.22 -0.21
C TYR A 249 7.97 -10.54 -1.57
N THR A 250 7.18 -11.05 -2.52
CA THR A 250 7.00 -10.42 -3.83
C THR A 250 5.57 -9.98 -3.95
N VAL A 251 5.34 -8.73 -4.34
CA VAL A 251 4.03 -8.17 -4.62
C VAL A 251 3.95 -7.86 -6.11
N GLN A 252 2.86 -8.31 -6.76
CA GLN A 252 2.60 -7.96 -8.14
C GLN A 252 2.44 -6.44 -8.27
N PRO A 253 3.08 -5.80 -9.26
CA PRO A 253 2.89 -4.38 -9.49
C PRO A 253 1.45 -4.08 -9.95
N GLU A 254 0.95 -2.89 -9.59
CA GLU A 254 -0.26 -2.36 -10.21
C GLU A 254 -0.01 -2.01 -11.68
N GLN A 255 -0.57 -2.80 -12.60
CA GLN A 255 -0.36 -2.61 -14.04
C GLN A 255 -1.49 -3.16 -14.91
N ARG A 256 -2.68 -3.47 -14.34
CA ARG A 256 -3.83 -3.98 -15.11
C ARG A 256 -4.13 -3.09 -16.30
N LEU A 257 -4.27 -1.79 -16.06
CA LEU A 257 -4.74 -0.84 -17.04
C LEU A 257 -3.75 -0.68 -18.19
N VAL A 258 -2.47 -0.90 -17.92
CA VAL A 258 -1.39 -0.82 -18.93
C VAL A 258 -1.39 -2.02 -19.88
N HIS A 259 -2.02 -3.12 -19.49
CA HIS A 259 -2.17 -4.34 -20.28
C HIS A 259 -3.48 -4.40 -21.08
N LEU A 260 -4.43 -3.51 -20.79
CA LEU A 260 -5.66 -3.39 -21.58
C LEU A 260 -5.35 -2.78 -22.95
N SER A 261 -6.13 -3.19 -23.96
CA SER A 261 -6.10 -2.51 -25.25
C SER A 261 -6.69 -1.11 -25.12
N GLU A 262 -6.40 -0.24 -26.09
CA GLU A 262 -6.98 1.09 -26.14
C GLU A 262 -8.52 1.05 -26.21
N ALA A 263 -9.07 0.11 -26.99
CA ALA A 263 -10.50 -0.12 -27.09
C ALA A 263 -11.12 -0.56 -25.76
N ASP A 264 -10.47 -1.48 -25.04
CA ASP A 264 -10.96 -1.95 -23.74
C ASP A 264 -10.95 -0.82 -22.69
N LEU A 265 -9.89 0.00 -22.66
CA LEU A 265 -9.81 1.16 -21.77
C LEU A 265 -10.94 2.14 -22.07
N TYR A 266 -11.16 2.45 -23.34
CA TYR A 266 -12.21 3.37 -23.75
C TYR A 266 -13.61 2.83 -23.43
N GLN A 267 -13.86 1.54 -23.65
CA GLN A 267 -15.12 0.89 -23.25
C GLN A 267 -15.38 0.99 -21.74
N GLN A 268 -14.35 0.89 -20.90
CA GLN A 268 -14.48 1.09 -19.45
C GLN A 268 -14.81 2.54 -19.09
N LEU A 269 -14.29 3.53 -19.84
CA LEU A 269 -14.67 4.92 -19.65
C LEU A 269 -16.14 5.16 -20.02
N GLN A 270 -16.60 4.57 -21.12
CA GLN A 270 -18.01 4.63 -21.53
C GLN A 270 -18.93 3.96 -20.50
N SER A 271 -18.55 2.81 -19.95
CA SER A 271 -19.34 2.15 -18.90
C SER A 271 -19.42 3.00 -17.63
N LEU A 272 -18.31 3.60 -17.19
CA LEU A 272 -18.29 4.54 -16.06
C LEU A 272 -19.16 5.76 -16.30
N GLN A 273 -19.16 6.30 -17.52
CA GLN A 273 -20.04 7.40 -17.92
C GLN A 273 -21.52 6.99 -17.84
N VAL A 274 -21.90 5.84 -18.37
CA VAL A 274 -23.28 5.33 -18.31
C VAL A 274 -23.73 5.16 -16.87
N ILE A 275 -22.90 4.55 -16.01
CA ILE A 275 -23.19 4.37 -14.58
C ILE A 275 -23.37 5.73 -13.91
N TYR A 276 -22.47 6.68 -14.16
CA TYR A 276 -22.53 8.02 -13.57
C TYR A 276 -23.81 8.78 -13.99
N ASN A 277 -24.15 8.74 -15.28
CA ASN A 277 -25.35 9.41 -15.80
C ASN A 277 -26.64 8.78 -15.26
N ASN A 278 -26.65 7.46 -15.04
CA ASN A 278 -27.80 6.75 -14.48
C ASN A 278 -27.98 6.98 -12.96
N GLN A 279 -26.95 7.46 -12.24
CA GLN A 279 -26.97 7.73 -10.80
C GLN A 279 -27.55 9.12 -10.43
N ALA A 280 -28.50 9.64 -11.20
CA ALA A 280 -29.05 11.00 -11.09
C ALA A 280 -29.85 11.35 -9.79
N GLN A 281 -29.57 10.73 -8.64
CA GLN A 281 -30.02 11.22 -7.33
C GLN A 281 -28.91 11.20 -6.27
N PRO A 282 -28.81 12.25 -5.43
CA PRO A 282 -27.82 12.30 -4.37
C PRO A 282 -28.22 11.31 -3.28
N ARG A 283 -27.46 10.22 -3.14
CA ARG A 283 -27.50 9.46 -1.89
C ARG A 283 -26.94 10.35 -0.78
N GLY A 284 -27.87 10.99 -0.06
CA GLY A 284 -27.62 11.55 1.25
C GLY A 284 -27.00 10.49 2.15
N ASN A 285 -26.01 10.92 2.92
CA ASN A 285 -25.22 10.11 3.86
C ASN A 285 -24.40 9.00 3.19
N ARG A 286 -23.26 9.38 2.62
CA ARG A 286 -22.09 8.50 2.64
C ARG A 286 -21.78 8.22 4.11
N GLU A 287 -22.22 7.07 4.61
CA GLU A 287 -21.60 6.47 5.78
C GLU A 287 -20.09 6.53 5.56
N ALA A 288 -19.37 7.10 6.53
CA ALA A 288 -17.94 7.26 6.42
C ALA A 288 -17.34 5.90 6.06
N ASP A 289 -16.73 5.83 4.87
CA ASP A 289 -16.08 4.63 4.35
C ASP A 289 -15.26 4.02 5.51
N PRO A 290 -15.49 2.75 5.88
CA PRO A 290 -14.74 2.14 6.97
C PRO A 290 -13.26 2.36 6.69
N SER A 291 -12.52 2.90 7.66
CA SER A 291 -11.13 3.29 7.44
C SER A 291 -10.39 2.14 6.73
N PRO A 292 -9.46 2.42 5.80
CA PRO A 292 -8.85 1.37 5.01
C PRO A 292 -8.20 0.30 5.90
N LEU A 293 -8.38 -0.97 5.56
CA LEU A 293 -7.65 -2.07 6.18
C LEU A 293 -6.16 -1.88 5.88
N ILE A 294 -5.34 -1.78 6.93
CA ILE A 294 -3.89 -1.68 6.81
C ILE A 294 -3.26 -2.96 7.38
N TYR A 295 -2.43 -3.62 6.57
CA TYR A 295 -1.63 -4.78 6.93
C TYR A 295 -0.41 -4.34 7.72
N ASP A 296 -0.61 -4.12 9.01
CA ASP A 296 0.43 -3.71 9.92
C ASP A 296 0.23 -4.33 11.31
N ILE A 297 1.32 -4.87 11.86
CA ILE A 297 1.42 -5.30 13.26
C ILE A 297 2.47 -4.42 13.95
N PRO A 298 2.06 -3.26 14.53
CA PRO A 298 2.98 -2.29 15.11
C PRO A 298 3.95 -2.90 16.15
N GLU A 299 5.19 -2.40 16.23
CA GLU A 299 6.09 -2.76 17.33
C GLU A 299 5.70 -2.01 18.60
N ILE A 300 5.26 -2.72 19.64
CA ILE A 300 5.25 -2.16 20.99
C ILE A 300 6.65 -2.36 21.56
N ILE A 301 7.20 -1.30 22.13
CA ILE A 301 8.42 -1.34 22.94
C ILE A 301 8.25 -2.47 23.97
N ARG A 302 9.18 -3.43 23.97
CA ARG A 302 9.20 -4.63 24.81
C ARG A 302 9.37 -4.33 26.32
N TYR A 303 8.71 -3.32 26.86
CA TYR A 303 8.60 -3.13 28.29
C TYR A 303 7.32 -3.83 28.76
N HIS A 304 7.54 -5.09 29.16
CA HIS A 304 6.65 -5.97 29.90
C HIS A 304 5.66 -6.83 29.07
N THR A 305 6.04 -8.12 29.01
CA THR A 305 5.22 -9.33 28.88
C THR A 305 4.66 -9.75 27.52
N ASP A 306 5.45 -10.56 26.81
CA ASP A 306 4.96 -11.72 26.04
C ASP A 306 4.41 -12.86 26.94
N ARG A 307 4.44 -12.68 28.27
CA ARG A 307 3.70 -13.57 29.17
C ARG A 307 2.21 -13.37 28.89
N GLY A 308 1.52 -14.47 28.60
CA GLY A 308 0.06 -14.49 28.58
C GLY A 308 -0.51 -13.92 29.88
N PRO A 309 -1.77 -13.47 29.88
CA PRO A 309 -2.38 -12.90 31.07
C PRO A 309 -2.25 -13.89 32.24
N GLN A 310 -1.68 -13.43 33.35
CA GLN A 310 -1.61 -14.21 34.58
C GLN A 310 -2.96 -14.09 35.29
N GLY A 311 -3.93 -14.90 34.88
CA GLY A 311 -5.23 -15.01 35.56
C GLY A 311 -6.46 -14.82 34.67
N PRO A 312 -7.65 -15.06 35.24
CA PRO A 312 -8.92 -15.03 34.52
C PRO A 312 -9.27 -13.60 34.07
N MET A 313 -10.11 -13.48 33.04
CA MET A 313 -10.40 -12.20 32.37
C MET A 313 -11.01 -11.15 33.31
N GLU A 314 -11.74 -11.56 34.36
CA GLU A 314 -12.32 -10.64 35.33
C GLU A 314 -11.27 -9.81 36.08
N GLY A 315 -10.03 -10.32 36.20
CA GLY A 315 -8.92 -9.64 36.88
C GLY A 315 -8.06 -8.74 35.99
N TRP A 316 -8.41 -8.60 34.70
CA TRP A 316 -7.58 -7.82 33.78
C TRP A 316 -7.76 -6.32 33.99
N ASN A 317 -6.63 -5.61 34.02
CA ASN A 317 -6.61 -4.16 34.00
C ASN A 317 -6.67 -3.62 32.55
N MET A 318 -6.82 -2.30 32.43
CA MET A 318 -6.93 -1.61 31.14
C MET A 318 -5.75 -1.90 30.19
N THR A 319 -4.52 -1.97 30.71
CA THR A 319 -3.33 -2.28 29.92
C THR A 319 -3.37 -3.70 29.36
N THR A 320 -3.74 -4.68 30.17
CA THR A 320 -3.91 -6.08 29.74
C THR A 320 -5.01 -6.20 28.69
N CYS A 321 -6.18 -5.59 28.91
CA CYS A 321 -7.26 -5.54 27.92
C CYS A 321 -6.79 -4.92 26.59
N THR A 322 -6.06 -3.81 26.65
CA THR A 322 -5.50 -3.11 25.47
C THR A 322 -4.56 -4.01 24.66
N ILE A 323 -3.69 -4.78 25.34
CA ILE A 323 -2.76 -5.71 24.67
C ILE A 323 -3.55 -6.87 24.05
N GLN A 324 -4.50 -7.46 24.78
CA GLN A 324 -5.23 -8.65 24.33
C GLN A 324 -6.22 -8.32 23.22
N ILE A 325 -6.99 -7.22 23.32
CA ILE A 325 -7.94 -6.81 22.27
C ILE A 325 -7.20 -6.55 20.97
N ARG A 326 -6.01 -5.95 21.05
CA ARG A 326 -5.16 -5.73 19.89
C ARG A 326 -4.70 -7.05 19.26
N LYS A 327 -4.16 -7.97 20.06
CA LYS A 327 -3.73 -9.30 19.57
C LYS A 327 -4.89 -10.03 18.90
N ALA A 328 -6.06 -10.01 19.54
CA ALA A 328 -7.26 -10.67 19.03
C ALA A 328 -7.77 -10.06 17.71
N LEU A 329 -7.77 -8.73 17.59
CA LEU A 329 -8.14 -8.01 16.37
C LEU A 329 -7.13 -8.24 15.23
N ASP A 330 -5.83 -8.26 15.54
CA ASP A 330 -4.78 -8.54 14.55
C ASP A 330 -4.91 -9.99 14.03
N GLU A 331 -5.17 -10.96 14.92
CA GLU A 331 -5.44 -12.35 14.55
C GLU A 331 -6.70 -12.51 13.70
N TYR A 332 -7.79 -11.81 14.05
CA TYR A 332 -9.02 -11.80 13.25
C TYR A 332 -8.74 -11.31 11.82
N GLY A 333 -8.07 -10.16 11.67
CA GLY A 333 -7.74 -9.61 10.36
C GLY A 333 -6.83 -10.49 9.52
N ILE A 334 -5.90 -11.23 10.14
CA ILE A 334 -5.03 -12.20 9.43
C ILE A 334 -5.84 -13.41 8.96
N ARG A 335 -6.76 -13.94 9.79
CA ARG A 335 -7.63 -15.06 9.40
C ARG A 335 -8.58 -14.68 8.27
N GLN A 336 -9.15 -13.49 8.33
CA GLN A 336 -10.01 -12.95 7.26
C GLN A 336 -9.24 -12.87 5.93
N HIS A 337 -8.03 -12.31 5.95
CA HIS A 337 -7.19 -12.26 4.75
C HIS A 337 -6.80 -13.66 4.26
N TYR A 338 -6.48 -14.60 5.15
CA TYR A 338 -6.20 -15.98 4.74
C TYR A 338 -7.40 -16.63 4.03
N GLN A 339 -8.61 -16.45 4.57
CA GLN A 339 -9.83 -16.96 3.95
C GLN A 339 -10.09 -16.30 2.57
N GLN A 340 -9.86 -14.98 2.45
CA GLN A 340 -9.93 -14.30 1.16
C GLN A 340 -8.93 -14.90 0.15
N ASN A 341 -7.70 -15.19 0.58
CA ASN A 341 -6.71 -15.84 -0.29
C ASN A 341 -7.16 -17.24 -0.76
N LEU A 342 -7.79 -18.04 0.11
CA LEU A 342 -8.34 -19.34 -0.27
C LEU A 342 -9.44 -19.21 -1.33
N ARG A 343 -10.38 -18.28 -1.12
CA ARG A 343 -11.47 -18.00 -2.08
C ARG A 343 -10.91 -17.53 -3.43
N CYS A 344 -9.93 -16.62 -3.42
CA CYS A 344 -9.27 -16.15 -4.63
C CYS A 344 -8.52 -17.27 -5.37
N LEU A 345 -7.91 -18.22 -4.66
CA LEU A 345 -7.23 -19.37 -5.27
C LEU A 345 -8.22 -20.28 -6.02
N ARG A 346 -9.44 -20.46 -5.52
CA ARG A 346 -10.50 -21.24 -6.19
C ARG A 346 -11.04 -20.55 -7.43
N GLN A 347 -11.27 -19.25 -7.34
CA GLN A 347 -11.90 -18.47 -8.41
C GLN A 347 -10.96 -18.14 -9.58
N ARG A 348 -9.69 -18.59 -9.58
CA ARG A 348 -8.69 -18.24 -10.60
C ARG A 348 -9.22 -18.50 -12.02
N PRO A 349 -9.57 -17.46 -12.80
CA PRO A 349 -9.73 -17.62 -14.23
C PRO A 349 -8.33 -17.79 -14.83
N SER A 350 -8.22 -18.31 -16.06
CA SER A 350 -6.97 -18.39 -16.84
C SER A 350 -6.34 -17.02 -17.18
N ARG A 351 -6.76 -15.93 -16.53
CA ARG A 351 -6.30 -14.56 -16.78
C ARG A 351 -5.06 -14.22 -15.95
N PRO A 352 -4.11 -13.46 -16.50
CA PRO A 352 -2.94 -13.03 -15.75
C PRO A 352 -3.27 -12.19 -14.51
N ASP A 353 -2.51 -12.42 -13.44
CA ASP A 353 -2.72 -11.95 -12.06
C ASP A 353 -2.64 -10.41 -11.88
N TYR A 354 -2.18 -9.67 -12.89
CA TYR A 354 -2.20 -8.20 -12.84
C TYR A 354 -3.62 -7.61 -12.81
N CYS A 355 -4.67 -8.39 -13.06
CA CYS A 355 -6.08 -7.96 -12.98
C CYS A 355 -6.60 -7.68 -11.55
N SER A 356 -5.86 -8.07 -10.51
CA SER A 356 -6.27 -7.99 -9.10
C SER A 356 -6.37 -6.56 -8.54
N ASP A 357 -5.63 -5.60 -9.09
CA ASP A 357 -5.48 -4.22 -8.58
C ASP A 357 -6.78 -3.37 -8.54
N SER A 358 -7.90 -3.93 -9.00
CA SER A 358 -9.21 -3.28 -9.08
C SER A 358 -10.35 -4.19 -8.60
N GLN A 359 -10.05 -5.35 -7.99
CA GLN A 359 -11.10 -6.18 -7.43
C GLN A 359 -11.71 -5.46 -6.19
N PRO A 360 -13.05 -5.32 -6.14
CA PRO A 360 -13.75 -4.94 -4.92
C PRO A 360 -13.33 -5.88 -3.78
N GLU A 361 -13.38 -5.41 -2.53
CA GLU A 361 -13.45 -6.37 -1.42
C GLU A 361 -14.63 -7.30 -1.73
N PRO A 362 -14.46 -8.64 -1.70
CA PRO A 362 -15.62 -9.51 -1.79
C PRO A 362 -16.55 -9.11 -0.66
N GLU A 363 -17.78 -8.72 -1.00
CA GLU A 363 -18.81 -8.47 -0.01
C GLU A 363 -18.89 -9.72 0.87
N THR A 364 -19.05 -9.52 2.19
CA THR A 364 -19.29 -10.60 3.16
C THR A 364 -20.65 -11.27 2.97
N GLY A 365 -21.19 -11.22 1.74
CA GLY A 365 -22.46 -11.75 1.30
C GLY A 365 -22.38 -13.25 1.01
N HIS A 366 -23.46 -13.91 1.39
CA HIS A 366 -23.73 -15.33 1.45
C HIS A 366 -23.91 -16.00 0.07
N ASP A 367 -23.34 -15.46 -1.01
CA ASP A 367 -23.74 -15.84 -2.38
C ASP A 367 -22.86 -16.95 -2.98
N GLY A 368 -22.47 -17.92 -2.16
CA GLY A 368 -21.65 -19.06 -2.58
C GLY A 368 -21.65 -20.19 -1.56
N GLU A 369 -22.81 -20.57 -1.03
CA GLU A 369 -22.94 -21.68 -0.06
C GLU A 369 -22.70 -23.06 -0.69
N ASP A 370 -22.71 -23.19 -2.02
CA ASP A 370 -22.77 -24.51 -2.66
C ASP A 370 -21.43 -25.27 -2.76
N ASP A 371 -20.30 -24.75 -2.30
CA ASP A 371 -19.00 -25.47 -2.35
C ASP A 371 -17.96 -24.95 -1.33
N MET A 372 -18.32 -24.95 -0.04
CA MET A 372 -17.38 -24.67 1.06
C MET A 372 -16.60 -25.94 1.45
N THR A 373 -15.29 -25.84 1.66
CA THR A 373 -14.50 -27.00 2.13
C THR A 373 -14.51 -27.10 3.65
N SER A 374 -14.32 -28.31 4.19
CA SER A 374 -14.19 -28.56 5.64
C SER A 374 -13.19 -27.63 6.35
N ASP A 375 -12.10 -27.26 5.69
CA ASP A 375 -11.11 -26.31 6.22
C ASP A 375 -11.65 -24.88 6.36
N GLU A 376 -12.52 -24.43 5.45
CA GLU A 376 -13.14 -23.10 5.51
C GLU A 376 -14.23 -23.03 6.57
N GLU A 377 -15.05 -24.08 6.71
CA GLU A 377 -16.02 -24.19 7.81
C GLU A 377 -15.31 -24.13 9.18
N SER A 378 -14.17 -24.81 9.32
CA SER A 378 -13.34 -24.73 10.54
C SER A 378 -12.83 -23.31 10.78
N LEU A 379 -12.45 -22.58 9.73
CA LEU A 379 -11.99 -21.20 9.83
C LEU A 379 -13.12 -20.24 10.21
N GLU A 380 -14.32 -20.41 9.67
CA GLU A 380 -15.49 -19.59 10.00
C GLU A 380 -15.92 -19.79 11.45
N GLN A 381 -15.96 -21.05 11.93
CA GLN A 381 -16.21 -21.33 13.34
C GLN A 381 -15.16 -20.70 14.26
N LYS A 382 -13.88 -20.80 13.89
CA LYS A 382 -12.76 -20.18 14.61
C LYS A 382 -12.82 -18.66 14.57
N GLN A 383 -13.32 -18.05 13.50
CA GLN A 383 -13.57 -16.61 13.42
C GLN A 383 -14.71 -16.19 14.33
N LEU A 384 -15.82 -16.92 14.34
CA LEU A 384 -16.95 -16.63 15.22
C LEU A 384 -16.55 -16.73 16.70
N GLN A 385 -15.74 -17.73 17.06
CA GLN A 385 -15.14 -17.84 18.40
C GLN A 385 -14.24 -16.64 18.72
N GLN A 386 -13.43 -16.18 17.75
CA GLN A 386 -12.59 -15.00 17.92
C GLN A 386 -13.43 -13.73 18.14
N VAL A 387 -14.53 -13.55 17.41
CA VAL A 387 -15.46 -12.42 17.58
C VAL A 387 -16.04 -12.43 18.99
N LYS A 388 -16.52 -13.58 19.48
CA LYS A 388 -17.01 -13.74 20.86
C LYS A 388 -15.92 -13.41 21.89
N TYR A 389 -14.69 -13.84 21.66
CA TYR A 389 -13.57 -13.51 22.52
C TYR A 389 -13.27 -12.01 22.54
N ILE A 390 -13.29 -11.34 21.38
CA ILE A 390 -13.12 -9.88 21.29
C ILE A 390 -14.22 -9.15 22.08
N GLN A 391 -15.48 -9.58 21.97
CA GLN A 391 -16.62 -9.01 22.72
C GLN A 391 -16.41 -9.12 24.24
N GLN A 392 -15.89 -10.25 24.72
CA GLN A 392 -15.58 -10.44 26.13
C GLN A 392 -14.49 -9.48 26.61
N ILE A 393 -13.42 -9.32 25.83
CA ILE A 393 -12.35 -8.36 26.15
C ILE A 393 -12.89 -6.93 26.15
N GLU A 394 -13.73 -6.58 25.17
CA GLU A 394 -14.32 -5.25 25.05
C GLU A 394 -15.23 -4.94 26.23
N THR A 395 -16.03 -5.91 26.68
CA THR A 395 -16.89 -5.77 27.87
C THR A 395 -16.06 -5.54 29.13
N GLN A 396 -14.95 -6.26 29.30
CA GLN A 396 -14.04 -6.04 30.43
C GLN A 396 -13.34 -4.69 30.33
N MET A 397 -12.88 -4.31 29.13
CA MET A 397 -12.25 -3.03 28.86
C MET A 397 -13.20 -1.87 29.18
N TYR A 398 -14.47 -1.98 28.81
CA TYR A 398 -15.51 -1.02 29.17
C TYR A 398 -15.63 -0.84 30.70
N LYS A 399 -15.69 -1.94 31.46
CA LYS A 399 -15.74 -1.88 32.93
C LYS A 399 -14.53 -1.16 33.52
N CYS A 400 -13.32 -1.48 33.05
CA CYS A 400 -12.09 -0.81 33.48
C CYS A 400 -12.11 0.68 33.15
N ILE A 401 -12.53 1.06 31.94
CA ILE A 401 -12.61 2.48 31.54
C ILE A 401 -13.60 3.23 32.43
N CYS A 402 -14.78 2.67 32.70
CA CYS A 402 -15.78 3.30 33.57
C CYS A 402 -15.24 3.49 34.99
N GLN A 403 -14.61 2.46 35.58
CA GLN A 403 -13.97 2.55 36.89
C GLN A 403 -12.87 3.61 36.93
N ASP A 404 -11.98 3.63 35.94
CA ASP A 404 -10.91 4.64 35.87
C ASP A 404 -11.48 6.06 35.70
N ARG A 405 -12.51 6.25 34.85
CA ARG A 405 -13.16 7.56 34.66
C ARG A 405 -13.84 8.06 35.93
N GLU A 406 -14.43 7.18 36.72
CA GLU A 406 -15.01 7.51 38.02
C GLU A 406 -13.94 7.86 39.06
N LEU A 407 -12.88 7.05 39.16
CA LEU A 407 -11.77 7.25 40.10
C LEU A 407 -11.02 8.57 39.84
N TRP A 408 -10.74 8.88 38.57
CA TRP A 408 -9.95 10.04 38.18
C TRP A 408 -10.80 11.26 37.79
N GLN A 409 -12.13 11.14 37.79
CA GLN A 409 -13.10 12.17 37.37
C GLN A 409 -12.83 12.77 35.96
N GLN A 410 -12.19 12.01 35.07
CA GLN A 410 -11.80 12.44 33.74
C GLN A 410 -12.62 11.71 32.67
N SER A 411 -13.64 12.36 32.13
CA SER A 411 -14.54 11.76 31.14
C SER A 411 -13.88 11.38 29.82
N GLY A 412 -12.74 12.00 29.47
CA GLY A 412 -11.99 11.69 28.24
C GLY A 412 -10.83 10.70 28.44
N LEU A 413 -10.70 10.13 29.65
CA LEU A 413 -9.65 9.16 29.94
C LEU A 413 -9.83 7.94 29.01
N HIS A 414 -8.73 7.53 28.38
CA HIS A 414 -8.64 6.45 27.39
C HIS A 414 -9.27 6.70 26.00
N ASP A 415 -9.75 7.91 25.68
CA ASP A 415 -10.36 8.23 24.37
C ASP A 415 -9.41 7.94 23.18
N SER A 416 -8.12 8.22 23.34
CA SER A 416 -7.11 7.92 22.32
C SER A 416 -7.01 6.43 22.02
N THR A 417 -7.10 5.59 23.05
CA THR A 417 -7.07 4.13 22.95
C THR A 417 -8.33 3.59 22.28
N ILE A 418 -9.50 4.12 22.63
CA ILE A 418 -10.76 3.72 21.99
C ILE A 418 -10.75 4.14 20.50
N LYS A 419 -10.30 5.36 20.19
CA LYS A 419 -10.15 5.84 18.80
C LYS A 419 -9.18 4.99 17.98
N LEU A 420 -8.13 4.45 18.60
CA LEU A 420 -7.16 3.57 17.94
C LEU A 420 -7.80 2.26 17.46
N TYR A 421 -8.70 1.66 18.25
CA TYR A 421 -9.33 0.38 17.91
C TYR A 421 -10.63 0.49 17.14
N ALA A 422 -11.29 1.66 17.21
CA ALA A 422 -12.60 1.87 16.59
C ALA A 422 -12.69 1.44 15.11
N PRO A 423 -11.70 1.73 14.24
CA PRO A 423 -11.75 1.27 12.86
C PRO A 423 -11.72 -0.24 12.70
N LYS A 424 -10.99 -0.97 13.56
CA LYS A 424 -10.88 -2.43 13.49
C LYS A 424 -12.12 -3.11 14.08
N LEU A 425 -12.66 -2.58 15.17
CA LEU A 425 -13.88 -3.09 15.79
C LEU A 425 -15.07 -2.97 14.83
N ARG A 426 -15.22 -1.84 14.14
CA ARG A 426 -16.32 -1.60 13.18
C ARG A 426 -16.40 -2.59 12.01
N ARG A 427 -15.36 -3.40 11.80
CA ARG A 427 -15.32 -4.41 10.73
C ARG A 427 -15.81 -5.78 11.18
N LEU A 428 -16.05 -5.97 12.48
CA LEU A 428 -16.54 -7.24 13.00
C LEU A 428 -18.03 -7.40 12.65
N PRO A 429 -18.44 -8.53 12.05
CA PRO A 429 -19.83 -8.76 11.68
C PRO A 429 -20.71 -8.89 12.94
N HIS A 430 -21.92 -8.33 12.89
CA HIS A 430 -22.94 -8.44 13.95
C HIS A 430 -22.40 -8.16 15.37
N HIS A 431 -21.53 -7.15 15.51
CA HIS A 431 -20.86 -6.82 16.75
C HIS A 431 -21.55 -5.66 17.48
N GLU A 432 -22.08 -5.90 18.67
CA GLU A 432 -22.55 -4.84 19.58
C GLU A 432 -21.35 -4.15 20.24
N TYR A 433 -21.06 -2.92 19.84
CA TYR A 433 -19.91 -2.17 20.34
C TYR A 433 -20.17 -1.67 21.76
N SER A 434 -19.40 -2.15 22.74
CA SER A 434 -19.49 -1.70 24.14
C SER A 434 -18.63 -0.46 24.41
N ILE A 435 -17.43 -0.34 23.82
CA ILE A 435 -16.53 0.81 24.09
C ILE A 435 -16.73 1.98 23.12
N LEU A 436 -17.27 1.77 21.92
CA LEU A 436 -17.48 2.87 20.95
C LEU A 436 -18.49 3.93 21.40
N PRO A 437 -19.60 3.59 22.09
CA PRO A 437 -20.51 4.58 22.66
C PRO A 437 -19.85 5.51 23.69
N LEU A 438 -18.74 5.10 24.31
CA LEU A 438 -18.00 5.95 25.25
C LEU A 438 -17.35 7.19 24.60
N LEU A 439 -17.21 7.21 23.27
CA LEU A 439 -16.69 8.35 22.50
C LEU A 439 -17.75 9.43 22.22
N THR A 440 -19.04 9.11 22.30
CA THR A 440 -20.15 10.03 22.00
C THR A 440 -20.78 10.66 23.23
N LEU A 441 -20.42 10.20 24.43
CA LEU A 441 -20.82 10.80 25.71
C LEU A 441 -20.15 12.18 25.91
N LYS A 442 -20.70 13.22 25.27
CA LYS A 442 -20.42 14.62 25.63
C LYS A 442 -21.05 14.92 27.00
N LYS A 443 -20.28 15.58 27.87
CA LYS A 443 -20.73 16.04 29.20
C LYS A 443 -22.01 16.88 29.10
N GLU A 444 -23.04 16.52 29.85
CA GLU A 444 -23.85 17.54 30.52
C GLU A 444 -22.98 18.21 31.60
N PRO A 445 -22.99 19.56 31.69
CA PRO A 445 -22.31 20.24 32.77
C PRO A 445 -23.02 19.92 34.09
N LYS A 446 -22.41 19.06 34.94
CA LYS A 446 -22.83 18.95 36.34
C LYS A 446 -22.71 20.33 36.97
N GLN A 447 -23.85 20.94 37.29
CA GLN A 447 -23.94 22.17 38.06
C GLN A 447 -23.12 21.99 39.34
N ARG A 448 -22.18 22.91 39.58
CA ARG A 448 -21.48 22.97 40.87
C ARG A 448 -22.53 23.17 41.97
N PRO A 449 -22.47 22.45 43.10
CA PRO A 449 -23.33 22.75 44.23
C PRO A 449 -23.04 24.17 44.69
N VAL A 450 -24.08 25.00 44.74
CA VAL A 450 -24.02 26.36 45.28
C VAL A 450 -23.72 26.25 46.77
N ALA A 451 -22.51 26.65 47.16
CA ALA A 451 -22.17 26.80 48.57
C ALA A 451 -22.99 27.96 49.14
N PHE A 452 -23.98 27.64 49.98
CA PHE A 452 -24.65 28.61 50.84
C PHE A 452 -23.64 29.17 51.85
N TYR A 453 -23.15 30.37 51.60
CA TYR A 453 -22.51 31.18 52.65
C TYR A 453 -23.60 31.70 53.60
N LYS A 454 -23.61 31.21 54.85
CA LYS A 454 -24.26 31.92 55.96
C LYS A 454 -23.31 33.02 56.45
N PRO A 455 -23.79 34.27 56.64
CA PRO A 455 -22.98 35.29 57.28
C PRO A 455 -23.05 35.10 58.80
N HIS A 456 -21.90 35.06 59.47
CA HIS A 456 -21.81 35.29 60.90
C HIS A 456 -21.41 36.75 61.16
N ARG A 457 -22.02 37.30 62.22
CA ARG A 457 -21.94 38.67 62.73
C ARG A 457 -20.51 39.14 62.99
#